data_AF-A0AAV6D296-F1
#
_entry.id   AF-A0AAV6D296-F1
#
_cell.length_a   1.000
_cell.length_b   1.000
_cell.length_c   1.000
_cell.angle_alpha   90.00
_cell.angle_beta   90.00
_cell.angle_gamma   90.00
#
_symmetry.space_group_name_H-M   'P 1'
#
loop_
_entity.id
_entity.type
_entity.pdbx_description
1 polymer ?
#
loop_
_entity_poly.entity_id
_entity_poly.type
_entity_poly.pdbx_seq_one_letter_code
_entity_poly.pdbx_strand_id
1 'polypeptide(L)'
;MTAVAPRIALIGTLDTKGAEIEYVRNRIRALGGEPVVIDSGILGSASGAVADVTREQVAAAAGHRLDDIRNAGSRGRAVEMMRDGVRAVCVKLHAEGRLHGALCLGGAEGALLGAYAMQ
;
A
#
# COMPACT_ATOMS: atom_id res chain seq x y z
N MET A 1 -19.12 21.17 14.17
CA MET A 1 -18.34 19.92 14.01
C MET A 1 -17.22 20.22 13.03
N THR A 2 -15.96 20.21 13.46
CA THR A 2 -14.83 20.25 12.53
C THR A 2 -14.82 18.93 11.78
N ALA A 3 -14.90 18.98 10.44
CA ALA A 3 -14.82 17.76 9.64
C ALA A 3 -13.46 17.10 9.87
N VAL A 4 -13.46 15.81 10.22
CA VAL A 4 -12.22 15.02 10.36
C VAL A 4 -11.64 14.85 8.96
N ALA A 5 -10.34 15.13 8.81
CA ALA A 5 -9.65 14.94 7.54
C ALA A 5 -9.75 13.48 7.08
N PRO A 6 -10.18 13.21 5.83
CA PRO A 6 -10.31 11.83 5.35
C PRO A 6 -8.92 11.19 5.23
N ARG A 7 -8.73 10.10 5.98
CA ARG A 7 -7.56 9.21 5.84
C ARG A 7 -7.66 8.33 4.61
N ILE A 8 -6.68 8.43 3.72
CA ILE A 8 -6.66 7.74 2.42
C ILE A 8 -5.48 6.77 2.39
N ALA A 9 -5.74 5.48 2.18
CA ALA A 9 -4.69 4.52 1.90
C ALA A 9 -4.07 4.85 0.54
N LEU A 10 -2.77 5.18 0.53
CA LEU A 10 -2.00 5.44 -0.68
C LEU A 10 -1.09 4.24 -0.93
N ILE A 11 -1.52 3.33 -1.80
CA ILE A 11 -0.84 2.05 -2.04
C ILE A 11 0.01 2.14 -3.31
N GLY A 12 1.26 1.68 -3.21
CA GLY A 12 2.13 1.55 -4.38
C GLY A 12 3.46 0.88 -4.06
N THR A 13 4.29 0.69 -5.08
CA THR A 13 5.58 0.00 -4.99
C THR A 13 6.70 1.02 -4.86
N LEU A 14 7.22 1.26 -3.64
CA LEU A 14 8.18 2.35 -3.39
C LEU A 14 9.57 2.10 -3.99
N ASP A 15 9.87 0.86 -4.37
CA ASP A 15 11.10 0.49 -5.07
C ASP A 15 11.13 0.94 -6.54
N THR A 16 9.98 1.34 -7.10
CA THR A 16 9.87 1.77 -8.49
C THR A 16 9.14 3.10 -8.66
N LYS A 17 8.19 3.42 -7.77
CA LYS A 17 7.29 4.59 -7.86
C LYS A 17 7.36 5.52 -6.66
N GLY A 18 8.50 5.53 -5.98
CA GLY A 18 8.72 6.32 -4.78
C GLY A 18 8.39 7.80 -4.93
N ALA A 19 8.93 8.42 -6.00
CA ALA A 19 8.74 9.84 -6.27
C ALA A 19 7.28 10.17 -6.62
N GLU A 20 6.61 9.32 -7.38
CA GLU A 20 5.22 9.50 -7.77
C GLU A 20 4.27 9.29 -6.59
N ILE A 21 4.57 8.35 -5.69
CA ILE A 21 3.85 8.20 -4.42
C ILE A 21 4.01 9.44 -3.55
N GLU A 22 5.23 9.98 -3.41
CA GLU A 22 5.44 11.20 -2.62
C GLU A 22 4.73 12.42 -3.25
N TYR A 23 4.69 12.51 -4.57
CA TYR A 23 3.89 13.53 -5.27
C TYR A 23 2.41 13.42 -4.91
N VAL A 24 1.82 12.22 -5.01
CA VAL A 24 0.40 12.00 -4.69
C VAL A 24 0.11 12.23 -3.20
N ARG A 25 1.02 11.80 -2.31
CA ARG A 25 0.95 12.08 -0.87
C ARG A 25 0.81 13.57 -0.60
N ASN A 26 1.65 14.38 -1.23
CA ASN A 26 1.62 15.82 -1.10
C ASN A 26 0.34 16.42 -1.68
N ARG A 27 -0.20 15.84 -2.76
CA ARG A 27 -1.49 16.28 -3.31
C ARG A 27 -2.67 15.95 -2.40
N ILE A 28 -2.70 14.78 -1.77
CA ILE A 28 -3.74 14.39 -0.80
C ILE A 28 -3.73 15.36 0.38
N ARG A 29 -2.54 15.66 0.93
CA ARG A 29 -2.37 16.65 2.02
C ARG A 29 -2.87 18.03 1.61
N ALA A 30 -2.50 18.50 0.42
CA ALA A 30 -2.93 19.79 -0.10
C ALA A 30 -4.46 19.91 -0.31
N LEU A 31 -5.16 18.78 -0.47
CA LEU A 31 -6.62 18.71 -0.58
C LEU A 31 -7.31 18.52 0.79
N GLY A 32 -6.56 18.56 1.90
CA GLY A 32 -7.09 18.41 3.26
C GLY A 32 -7.31 16.95 3.70
N GLY A 33 -6.76 15.98 2.97
CA GLY A 33 -6.76 14.56 3.37
C GLY A 33 -5.49 14.16 4.12
N GLU A 34 -5.53 12.99 4.76
CA GLU A 34 -4.40 12.40 5.48
C GLU A 34 -3.96 11.10 4.77
N PRO A 35 -2.87 11.09 3.99
CA PRO A 35 -2.42 9.89 3.29
C PRO A 35 -1.76 8.90 4.27
N VAL A 36 -2.09 7.63 4.13
CA VAL A 36 -1.45 6.49 4.79
C VAL A 36 -0.72 5.68 3.71
N VAL A 37 0.60 5.84 3.60
CA VAL A 37 1.41 5.19 2.56
C VAL A 37 1.64 3.73 2.91
N ILE A 38 1.16 2.84 2.04
CA ILE A 38 1.31 1.39 2.18
C ILE A 38 2.23 0.91 1.05
N ASP A 39 3.42 0.44 1.42
CA ASP A 39 4.40 -0.06 0.46
C ASP A 39 4.10 -1.51 0.10
N SER A 40 3.83 -1.74 -1.19
CA SER A 40 3.58 -3.05 -1.78
C SER A 40 4.74 -3.56 -2.63
N GLY A 41 5.90 -2.91 -2.58
CA GLY A 41 7.10 -3.32 -3.31
C GLY A 41 7.65 -4.65 -2.82
N ILE A 42 8.04 -5.53 -3.76
CA ILE A 42 8.55 -6.87 -3.45
C ILE A 42 10.07 -6.93 -3.55
N LEU A 43 10.67 -6.22 -4.51
CA LEU A 43 12.07 -6.44 -4.89
C LEU A 43 13.00 -5.39 -4.31
N GLY A 44 13.31 -4.36 -5.10
CA GLY A 44 14.40 -3.40 -4.86
C GLY A 44 14.22 -2.58 -3.59
N SER A 45 15.13 -1.67 -3.29
CA SER A 45 15.02 -0.86 -2.06
C SER A 45 13.94 0.20 -2.19
N ALA A 46 13.13 0.39 -1.14
CA ALA A 46 12.20 1.52 -1.06
C ALA A 46 12.96 2.85 -1.23
N SER A 47 12.42 3.76 -2.03
CA SER A 47 12.99 5.10 -2.22
C SER A 47 11.88 6.13 -2.43
N GLY A 48 12.23 7.42 -2.42
CA GLY A 48 11.36 8.53 -2.81
C GLY A 48 10.24 8.92 -1.82
N ALA A 49 9.62 7.96 -1.14
CA ALA A 49 8.63 8.19 -0.08
C ALA A 49 8.93 7.32 1.15
N VAL A 50 8.50 7.79 2.32
CA VAL A 50 8.52 7.00 3.57
C VAL A 50 7.19 6.25 3.71
N ALA A 51 7.23 4.93 3.91
CA ALA A 51 6.02 4.15 4.16
C ALA A 51 5.51 4.33 5.59
N ASP A 52 4.20 4.45 5.75
CA ASP A 52 3.51 4.36 7.05
C ASP A 52 3.24 2.90 7.42
N VAL A 53 3.05 2.04 6.40
CA VAL A 53 3.08 0.58 6.51
C VAL A 53 4.13 0.04 5.54
N THR A 54 5.21 -0.52 6.08
CA THR A 54 6.32 -1.04 5.26
C THR A 54 5.93 -2.32 4.54
N ARG A 55 6.63 -2.64 3.46
CA ARG A 55 6.44 -3.90 2.71
C ARG A 55 6.62 -5.15 3.58
N GLU A 56 7.48 -5.11 4.58
CA GLU A 56 7.66 -6.22 5.53
C GLU A 56 6.41 -6.39 6.40
N GLN A 57 5.81 -5.28 6.84
CA GLN A 57 4.56 -5.32 7.60
C GLN A 57 3.39 -5.79 6.73
N VAL A 58 3.35 -5.40 5.46
CA VAL A 58 2.35 -5.89 4.50
C VAL A 58 2.52 -7.39 4.27
N ALA A 59 3.74 -7.87 4.02
CA ALA A 59 4.03 -9.31 3.90
C ALA A 59 3.63 -10.09 5.16
N ALA A 60 3.98 -9.55 6.34
CA ALA A 60 3.64 -10.17 7.62
C ALA A 60 2.13 -10.23 7.86
N ALA A 61 1.36 -9.25 7.37
CA ALA A 61 -0.11 -9.27 7.45
C ALA A 61 -0.73 -10.42 6.63
N ALA A 62 -0.02 -10.95 5.63
CA ALA A 62 -0.38 -12.16 4.89
C ALA A 62 0.18 -13.46 5.52
N GLY A 63 0.91 -13.36 6.64
CA GLY A 63 1.55 -14.52 7.28
C GLY A 63 2.88 -14.95 6.63
N HIS A 64 3.53 -14.06 5.89
CA HIS A 64 4.78 -14.34 5.18
C HIS A 64 5.92 -13.40 5.59
N ARG A 65 7.17 -13.83 5.44
CA ARG A 65 8.30 -12.91 5.37
C ARG A 65 8.41 -12.35 3.96
N LEU A 66 8.93 -11.13 3.81
CA LEU A 66 9.19 -10.54 2.49
C LEU A 66 10.10 -11.43 1.63
N ASP A 67 11.10 -12.08 2.25
CA ASP A 67 12.00 -13.00 1.54
C ASP A 67 11.28 -14.25 1.02
N ASP A 68 10.24 -14.73 1.70
CA ASP A 68 9.44 -15.87 1.23
C ASP A 68 8.65 -15.48 -0.03
N ILE A 69 8.11 -14.25 -0.05
CA ILE A 69 7.40 -13.69 -1.20
C ILE A 69 8.35 -13.52 -2.39
N ARG A 70 9.57 -13.02 -2.16
CA ARG A 70 10.61 -12.91 -3.20
C ARG A 70 10.97 -14.25 -3.81
N ASN A 71 10.91 -15.32 -3.01
CA ASN A 71 11.25 -16.68 -3.41
C ASN A 71 10.04 -17.55 -3.79
N ALA A 72 8.88 -16.94 -4.08
CA ALA A 72 7.63 -17.67 -4.37
C ALA A 72 7.62 -18.47 -5.69
N GLY A 73 8.74 -18.54 -6.42
CA GLY A 73 8.90 -19.33 -7.65
C GLY A 73 8.28 -18.72 -8.91
N SER A 74 7.43 -17.70 -8.78
CA SER A 74 6.95 -16.90 -9.91
C SER A 74 6.55 -15.48 -9.49
N ARG A 75 6.57 -14.53 -10.44
CA ARG A 75 6.11 -13.16 -10.22
C ARG A 75 4.63 -13.11 -9.82
N GLY A 76 3.78 -13.89 -10.49
CA GLY A 76 2.33 -13.90 -10.22
C GLY A 76 2.03 -14.30 -8.78
N ARG A 77 2.65 -15.38 -8.29
CA ARG A 77 2.48 -15.83 -6.90
C ARG A 77 3.00 -14.82 -5.88
N ALA A 78 4.13 -14.17 -6.16
CA ALA A 78 4.65 -13.11 -5.30
C ALA A 78 3.67 -11.93 -5.19
N VAL A 79 3.07 -11.52 -6.31
CA VAL A 79 2.06 -10.46 -6.36
C VAL A 79 0.78 -10.87 -5.61
N GLU A 80 0.32 -12.11 -5.76
CA GLU A 80 -0.84 -12.63 -5.03
C GLU A 80 -0.63 -12.60 -3.51
N MET A 81 0.52 -13.09 -3.03
CA MET A 81 0.86 -13.06 -1.60
C MET A 81 0.90 -11.62 -1.06
N MET A 82 1.46 -10.69 -1.84
CA MET A 82 1.55 -9.29 -1.43
C MET A 82 0.19 -8.59 -1.44
N ARG A 83 -0.66 -8.92 -2.42
CA ARG A 83 -2.05 -8.46 -2.51
C ARG A 83 -2.86 -8.86 -1.28
N ASP A 84 -2.71 -10.11 -0.83
CA ASP A 84 -3.40 -10.60 0.36
C ASP A 84 -2.95 -9.82 1.61
N GLY A 85 -1.67 -9.43 1.67
CA GLY A 85 -1.12 -8.56 2.70
C GLY A 85 -1.71 -7.15 2.67
N VAL A 86 -1.80 -6.54 1.49
CA VAL A 86 -2.42 -5.20 1.33
C VAL A 86 -3.87 -5.24 1.79
N ARG A 87 -4.63 -6.26 1.38
CA ARG A 87 -6.02 -6.47 1.82
C ARG A 87 -6.10 -6.56 3.34
N ALA A 88 -5.29 -7.40 3.97
CA ALA A 88 -5.30 -7.58 5.42
C ALA A 88 -5.00 -6.26 6.17
N VAL A 89 -4.03 -5.47 5.70
CA VAL A 89 -3.71 -4.16 6.26
C VAL A 89 -4.88 -3.19 6.10
N CYS A 90 -5.45 -3.07 4.90
CA CYS A 90 -6.55 -2.15 4.62
C CYS A 90 -7.81 -2.50 5.42
N VAL A 91 -8.20 -3.77 5.48
CA VAL A 91 -9.34 -4.25 6.27
C VAL A 91 -9.15 -3.92 7.75
N LYS A 92 -7.97 -4.21 8.31
CA LYS A 92 -7.65 -3.89 9.69
C LYS A 92 -7.76 -2.39 9.97
N LEU A 93 -7.09 -1.56 9.18
CA LEU A 93 -7.08 -0.11 9.39
C LEU A 93 -8.47 0.50 9.18
N HIS A 94 -9.28 -0.03 8.26
CA HIS A 94 -10.66 0.41 8.09
C HIS A 94 -11.52 0.05 9.30
N ALA A 95 -11.42 -1.17 9.82
CA ALA A 95 -12.12 -1.60 11.03
C ALA A 95 -11.73 -0.77 12.27
N GLU A 96 -10.49 -0.26 12.32
CA GLU A 96 -10.00 0.67 13.35
C GLU A 96 -10.47 2.13 13.15
N GLY A 97 -11.26 2.44 12.11
CA GLY A 97 -11.65 3.82 11.77
C GLY A 97 -10.48 4.69 11.27
N ARG A 98 -9.41 4.05 10.77
CA ARG A 98 -8.18 4.71 10.32
C ARG A 98 -8.08 4.86 8.80
N LEU A 99 -9.05 4.37 8.05
CA LEU A 99 -9.17 4.56 6.60
C LEU A 99 -10.61 4.89 6.20
N HIS A 100 -10.75 5.88 5.32
CA HIS A 100 -12.01 6.35 4.75
C HIS A 100 -12.07 6.15 3.23
N GLY A 101 -10.94 5.83 2.60
CA GLY A 101 -10.82 5.58 1.18
C GLY A 101 -9.45 5.01 0.81
N ALA A 102 -9.30 4.59 -0.43
CA ALA A 102 -8.05 4.07 -0.96
C ALA A 102 -7.76 4.67 -2.34
N LEU A 103 -6.48 4.90 -2.62
CA LEU A 103 -5.93 5.33 -3.89
C LEU A 103 -4.69 4.47 -4.17
N CYS A 104 -4.65 3.85 -5.34
CA CYS A 104 -3.55 2.98 -5.72
C CYS A 104 -2.85 3.51 -6.96
N LEU A 105 -1.53 3.60 -6.89
CA LEU A 105 -0.71 4.08 -7.99
C LEU A 105 0.13 2.92 -8.53
N GLY A 106 -0.14 2.52 -9.77
CA GLY A 106 0.36 1.27 -10.31
C GLY A 106 0.31 1.19 -11.83
N GLY A 107 1.04 0.24 -12.41
CA GLY A 107 0.68 -0.31 -13.71
C GLY A 107 -0.50 -1.29 -13.55
N ALA A 108 -0.71 -2.19 -14.51
CA ALA A 108 -1.78 -3.20 -14.43
C ALA A 108 -1.78 -3.97 -13.10
N GLU A 109 -0.61 -4.38 -12.61
CA GLU A 109 -0.48 -5.11 -11.34
C GLU A 109 -0.80 -4.26 -10.11
N GLY A 110 -0.37 -2.99 -10.07
CA GLY A 110 -0.70 -2.11 -8.95
C GLY A 110 -2.18 -1.68 -8.93
N ALA A 111 -2.85 -1.68 -10.09
CA ALA A 111 -4.31 -1.52 -10.15
C ALA A 111 -5.05 -2.73 -9.56
N LEU A 112 -4.54 -3.95 -9.76
CA LEU A 112 -5.08 -5.16 -9.12
C LEU A 112 -4.92 -5.09 -7.59
N LEU A 113 -3.74 -4.75 -7.09
CA LEU A 113 -3.51 -4.56 -5.64
C LEU A 113 -4.53 -3.57 -5.04
N GLY A 114 -4.87 -2.51 -5.78
CA GLY A 114 -5.86 -1.55 -5.34
C GLY A 114 -7.30 -2.04 -5.36
N ALA A 115 -7.70 -2.82 -6.35
CA ALA A 115 -9.03 -3.42 -6.38
C ALA A 115 -9.28 -4.33 -5.16
N TYR A 116 -8.26 -5.09 -4.76
CA TYR A 116 -8.34 -6.01 -3.62
C TYR A 116 -8.22 -5.32 -2.25
N ALA A 117 -7.77 -4.07 -2.19
CA ALA A 117 -7.66 -3.35 -0.93
C ALA A 117 -9.03 -3.09 -0.25
N MET A 118 -10.11 -3.11 -1.02
CA MET A 118 -11.47 -2.72 -0.58
C MET A 118 -12.53 -3.82 -0.79
N GLN A 119 -12.13 -5.04 -1.20
CA GLN A 119 -12.98 -6.23 -1.38
C GLN A 119 -12.50 -7.33 -0.44
#